data_AF-A0AAN9EXD5-F1
#
_entry.id   AF-A0AAN9EXD5-F1
#
_cell.length_a   1.000
_cell.length_b   1.000
_cell.length_c   1.000
_cell.angle_alpha   90.00
_cell.angle_beta   90.00
_cell.angle_gamma   90.00
#
_symmetry.space_group_name_H-M   'P 1'
#
loop_
_entity.id
_entity.type
_entity.pdbx_description
1 polymer ?
#
loop_
_entity_poly.entity_id
_entity_poly.type
_entity_poly.pdbx_seq_one_letter_code
_entity_poly.pdbx_strand_id
1 'polypeptide(L)'
;MASRGRVPLEGMRHGAFPGLSSAASHHSLESRPHPQLLEDKIASQEAEIERLVGDNRRLASTHVALRESLVAAAQDVQKLKSHIRSIQTESDIQIRVLLDKIAKGEVDIRASDSLKKDLKQAHIEAQNLATSRQELSTQIHRATQELKKVLGDVKSIPDLQAELDSLVQEHKRLRATFEYEKNKNIELVDYMKAKEKNLIAMAREVEMLRAEILNAEKRVNAPNLFRASTPVDSSGPFVDAYGKAHGQTAVGQVGESMVPIGESNGVAPVSSAGVGGVGSSAVASADNWAYLEARDPPIIIYYLLRFPFVSFVDRVVLMAEIELKTAPADFRFPTTNQTKHCFTRYIEFHRCLTAKGENAGECEKFAKYYRSLCPGEWVERWNEQRDNGTFPGPL
;
A
#
# COMPACT_ATOMS: atom_id res chain seq x y z
N MET A 1 -0.77 -32.86 -68.08
CA MET A 1 -0.22 -34.22 -68.28
C MET A 1 -1.28 -35.06 -68.95
N ALA A 2 -1.08 -35.34 -70.23
CA ALA A 2 -1.94 -36.17 -71.06
C ALA A 2 -1.40 -37.60 -71.02
N SER A 3 -2.27 -38.59 -70.86
CA SER A 3 -1.97 -39.97 -71.21
C SER A 3 -3.08 -40.52 -72.09
N ARG A 4 -2.72 -40.61 -73.38
CA ARG A 4 -3.44 -41.27 -74.47
C ARG A 4 -3.44 -42.78 -74.22
N GLY A 5 -4.59 -43.41 -74.42
CA GLY A 5 -4.70 -44.83 -74.78
C GLY A 5 -5.48 -44.93 -76.09
N ARG A 6 -4.78 -45.30 -77.17
CA ARG A 6 -5.30 -45.48 -78.53
C ARG A 6 -4.80 -46.83 -79.01
N VAL A 7 -5.69 -47.78 -79.32
CA VAL A 7 -5.50 -48.90 -80.28
C VAL A 7 -6.90 -49.51 -80.60
N PRO A 8 -7.10 -50.26 -81.71
CA PRO A 8 -7.95 -49.79 -82.81
C PRO A 8 -9.06 -50.78 -83.24
N LEU A 9 -9.96 -50.29 -84.11
CA LEU A 9 -10.80 -51.10 -85.00
C LEU A 9 -9.96 -51.70 -86.13
N GLU A 10 -10.07 -53.02 -86.36
CA GLU A 10 -10.05 -53.64 -87.70
C GLU A 10 -10.30 -55.16 -87.63
N GLY A 11 -11.04 -55.71 -88.61
CA GLY A 11 -11.03 -57.15 -88.87
C GLY A 11 -12.33 -57.85 -89.30
N MET A 12 -13.26 -57.21 -90.01
CA MET A 12 -14.33 -57.94 -90.71
C MET A 12 -13.82 -58.42 -92.08
N ARG A 13 -13.53 -59.72 -92.16
CA ARG A 13 -13.04 -60.40 -93.37
C ARG A 13 -14.16 -60.48 -94.43
N HIS A 14 -13.91 -59.90 -95.59
CA HIS A 14 -14.50 -60.29 -96.87
C HIS A 14 -13.51 -61.19 -97.63
N GLY A 15 -14.01 -62.28 -98.24
CA GLY A 15 -13.31 -63.12 -99.22
C GLY A 15 -14.29 -64.23 -99.67
N ALA A 16 -14.97 -64.10 -100.80
CA ALA A 16 -14.55 -64.38 -102.17
C ALA A 16 -14.67 -65.87 -102.55
N PHE A 17 -15.76 -66.22 -103.25
CA PHE A 17 -15.82 -67.35 -104.20
C PHE A 17 -15.15 -66.92 -105.51
N PRO A 18 -14.34 -67.78 -106.16
CA PRO A 18 -14.84 -68.70 -107.23
C PRO A 18 -14.03 -70.03 -107.28
N GLY A 19 -14.33 -71.11 -107.99
CA GLY A 19 -15.27 -71.47 -109.04
C GLY A 19 -14.76 -72.76 -109.73
N LEU A 20 -15.71 -73.63 -110.10
CA LEU A 20 -15.73 -74.61 -111.21
C LEU A 20 -14.80 -75.86 -111.30
N SER A 21 -15.52 -76.98 -111.58
CA SER A 21 -15.18 -78.21 -112.34
C SER A 21 -14.56 -79.36 -111.53
N SER A 22 -14.99 -80.62 -111.65
CA SER A 22 -15.55 -81.31 -112.81
C SER A 22 -16.44 -82.51 -112.42
N ALA A 23 -17.32 -82.87 -113.34
CA ALA A 23 -18.37 -83.84 -113.27
C ALA A 23 -17.90 -85.31 -113.14
N ALA A 24 -18.71 -86.11 -112.45
CA ALA A 24 -18.88 -87.51 -112.77
C ALA A 24 -20.35 -87.87 -112.60
N SER A 25 -20.97 -88.03 -113.77
CA SER A 25 -22.33 -88.42 -114.06
C SER A 25 -22.81 -89.61 -113.22
N HIS A 26 -23.89 -89.40 -112.47
CA HIS A 26 -24.92 -90.42 -112.29
C HIS A 26 -26.28 -89.71 -112.21
N HIS A 27 -27.00 -89.73 -113.33
CA HIS A 27 -28.45 -89.52 -113.32
C HIS A 27 -29.06 -90.63 -112.45
N SER A 28 -29.39 -90.28 -111.21
CA SER A 28 -30.31 -91.07 -110.39
C SER A 28 -31.56 -90.24 -110.22
N LEU A 29 -32.67 -90.81 -110.65
CA LEU A 29 -34.03 -90.29 -110.64
C LEU A 29 -34.28 -89.16 -109.63
N GLU A 30 -34.60 -87.99 -110.19
CA GLU A 30 -35.43 -86.98 -109.56
C GLU A 30 -36.73 -87.63 -109.07
N SER A 31 -36.76 -88.04 -107.80
CA SER A 31 -38.03 -88.30 -107.10
C SER A 31 -38.74 -86.97 -106.97
N ARG A 32 -39.64 -86.69 -107.92
CA ARG A 32 -40.56 -85.56 -107.90
C ARG A 32 -41.24 -85.53 -106.52
N PRO A 33 -41.11 -84.44 -105.73
CA PRO A 33 -41.75 -84.38 -104.43
C PRO A 33 -43.26 -84.48 -104.62
N HIS A 34 -43.93 -85.23 -103.76
CA HIS A 34 -45.38 -85.25 -103.70
C HIS A 34 -45.87 -83.80 -103.47
N PRO A 35 -46.87 -83.28 -104.22
CA PRO A 35 -47.29 -81.86 -104.17
C PRO A 35 -47.53 -81.33 -102.75
N GLN A 36 -48.10 -82.18 -101.88
CA GLN A 36 -48.36 -81.89 -100.47
C GLN A 36 -47.09 -81.56 -99.66
N LEU A 37 -45.97 -82.23 -99.94
CA LEU A 37 -44.70 -82.02 -99.21
C LEU A 37 -44.08 -80.64 -99.55
N LEU A 38 -44.29 -80.16 -100.77
CA LEU A 38 -43.84 -78.83 -101.18
C LEU A 38 -44.70 -77.73 -100.54
N GLU A 39 -46.01 -77.93 -100.47
CA GLU A 39 -46.96 -77.05 -99.78
C GLU A 39 -46.64 -76.95 -98.28
N ASP A 40 -46.36 -78.06 -97.61
CA ASP A 40 -45.94 -78.08 -96.20
C ASP A 40 -44.63 -77.31 -95.96
N LYS A 41 -43.65 -77.43 -96.87
CA LYS A 41 -42.40 -76.67 -96.79
C LYS A 41 -42.62 -75.18 -96.99
N ILE A 42 -43.46 -74.78 -97.93
CA ILE A 42 -43.82 -73.38 -98.17
C ILE A 42 -44.53 -72.82 -96.93
N ALA A 43 -45.50 -73.54 -96.37
CA ALA A 43 -46.18 -73.14 -95.14
C ALA A 43 -45.22 -73.02 -93.94
N SER A 44 -44.25 -73.94 -93.81
CA SER A 44 -43.22 -73.84 -92.76
C SER A 44 -42.29 -72.64 -92.94
N GLN A 45 -41.91 -72.33 -94.19
CA GLN A 45 -41.08 -71.17 -94.50
C GLN A 45 -41.84 -69.85 -94.28
N GLU A 46 -43.11 -69.80 -94.63
CA GLU A 46 -43.98 -68.66 -94.35
C GLU A 46 -44.09 -68.40 -92.85
N ALA A 47 -44.35 -69.44 -92.05
CA ALA A 47 -44.39 -69.33 -90.59
C ALA A 47 -43.04 -68.86 -89.98
N GLU A 48 -41.91 -69.34 -90.52
CA GLU A 48 -40.57 -68.88 -90.13
C GLU A 48 -40.36 -67.40 -90.49
N ILE A 49 -40.79 -66.96 -91.68
CA ILE A 49 -40.70 -65.57 -92.12
C ILE A 49 -41.55 -64.67 -91.22
N GLU A 50 -42.79 -65.05 -90.92
CA GLU A 50 -43.66 -64.28 -90.02
C GLU A 50 -43.06 -64.16 -88.61
N ARG A 51 -42.48 -65.26 -88.10
CA ARG A 51 -41.75 -65.26 -86.83
C ARG A 51 -40.57 -64.28 -86.85
N LEU A 52 -39.74 -64.34 -87.89
CA LEU A 52 -38.60 -63.44 -88.07
C LEU A 52 -39.03 -61.98 -88.20
N VAL A 53 -40.12 -61.70 -88.90
CA VAL A 53 -40.69 -60.35 -89.03
C VAL A 53 -41.19 -59.84 -87.67
N GLY A 54 -41.87 -60.68 -86.89
CA GLY A 54 -42.30 -60.36 -85.53
C GLY A 54 -41.12 -60.05 -84.62
N ASP A 55 -40.08 -60.87 -84.66
CA ASP A 55 -38.87 -60.69 -83.85
C ASP A 55 -38.07 -59.44 -84.28
N ASN A 56 -38.00 -59.13 -85.58
CA ASN A 56 -37.35 -57.92 -86.08
C ASN A 56 -38.11 -56.65 -85.64
N ARG A 57 -39.44 -56.66 -85.71
CA ARG A 57 -40.26 -55.57 -85.16
C ARG A 57 -40.04 -55.40 -83.64
N ARG A 58 -39.99 -56.50 -82.90
CA ARG A 58 -39.71 -56.49 -81.46
C ARG A 58 -38.33 -55.91 -81.16
N LEU A 59 -37.30 -56.33 -81.89
CA LEU A 59 -35.94 -55.83 -81.75
C LEU A 59 -35.84 -54.33 -82.08
N ALA A 60 -36.53 -53.88 -83.14
CA ALA A 60 -36.59 -52.47 -83.47
C ALA A 60 -37.25 -51.64 -82.35
N SER A 61 -38.36 -52.13 -81.79
CA SER A 61 -39.05 -51.49 -80.66
C SER A 61 -38.18 -51.41 -79.40
N THR A 62 -37.47 -52.48 -79.04
CA THR A 62 -36.60 -52.47 -77.87
C THR A 62 -35.38 -51.57 -78.08
N HIS A 63 -34.82 -51.53 -79.29
CA HIS A 63 -33.72 -50.62 -79.61
C HIS A 63 -34.13 -49.14 -79.50
N VAL A 64 -35.34 -48.77 -79.94
CA VAL A 64 -35.88 -47.41 -79.76
C VAL A 64 -36.05 -47.09 -78.27
N ALA A 65 -36.67 -47.98 -77.49
CA ALA A 65 -36.86 -47.78 -76.05
C ALA A 65 -35.52 -47.65 -75.30
N LEU A 66 -34.50 -48.44 -75.67
CA LEU A 66 -33.16 -48.33 -75.11
C LEU A 66 -32.48 -47.02 -75.49
N ARG A 67 -32.67 -46.52 -76.72
CA ARG A 67 -32.15 -45.20 -77.12
C ARG A 67 -32.80 -44.07 -76.34
N GLU A 68 -34.12 -44.10 -76.16
CA GLU A 68 -34.85 -43.12 -75.35
C GLU A 68 -34.33 -43.13 -73.89
N SER A 69 -34.15 -44.32 -73.33
CA SER A 69 -33.59 -44.50 -71.98
C SER A 69 -32.16 -43.97 -71.86
N LEU A 70 -31.31 -44.18 -72.87
CA LEU A 70 -29.94 -43.65 -72.90
C LEU A 70 -29.93 -42.11 -72.95
N VAL A 71 -30.81 -41.51 -73.75
CA VAL A 71 -30.94 -40.05 -73.83
C VAL A 71 -31.44 -39.47 -72.52
N ALA A 72 -32.44 -40.10 -71.88
CA ALA A 72 -32.93 -39.70 -70.57
C ALA A 72 -31.81 -39.77 -69.50
N ALA A 73 -31.08 -40.90 -69.44
CA ALA A 73 -29.96 -41.05 -68.52
C ALA A 73 -28.84 -40.01 -68.77
N ALA A 74 -28.57 -39.67 -70.04
CA ALA A 74 -27.58 -38.64 -70.37
C ALA A 74 -28.03 -37.24 -69.90
N GLN A 75 -29.32 -36.91 -70.00
CA GLN A 75 -29.87 -35.66 -69.48
C GLN A 75 -29.78 -35.60 -67.94
N ASP A 76 -30.10 -36.70 -67.26
CA ASP A 76 -29.98 -36.79 -65.80
C ASP A 76 -28.54 -36.60 -65.33
N VAL A 77 -27.55 -37.15 -66.05
CA VAL A 77 -26.12 -36.93 -65.76
C VAL A 77 -25.76 -35.45 -65.91
N GLN A 78 -26.27 -34.74 -66.91
CA GLN A 78 -26.02 -33.30 -67.07
C GLN A 78 -26.67 -32.49 -65.94
N LYS A 79 -27.88 -32.84 -65.53
CA LYS A 79 -28.56 -32.21 -64.40
C LYS A 79 -27.77 -32.43 -63.11
N LEU A 80 -27.34 -33.66 -62.84
CA LEU A 80 -26.51 -33.98 -61.69
C LEU A 80 -25.19 -33.21 -61.71
N LYS A 81 -24.53 -33.08 -62.87
CA LYS A 81 -23.31 -32.29 -63.03
C LYS A 81 -23.52 -30.81 -62.71
N SER A 82 -24.68 -30.25 -63.03
CA SER A 82 -25.02 -28.86 -62.65
C SER A 82 -25.21 -28.73 -61.13
N HIS A 83 -25.90 -29.68 -60.50
CA HIS A 83 -26.11 -29.70 -59.05
C HIS A 83 -24.78 -29.86 -58.29
N ILE A 84 -23.90 -30.75 -58.74
CA ILE A 84 -22.56 -30.93 -58.16
C ILE A 84 -21.77 -29.63 -58.19
N ARG A 85 -21.78 -28.90 -59.33
CA ARG A 85 -21.12 -27.59 -59.43
C ARG A 85 -21.72 -26.57 -58.46
N SER A 86 -23.04 -26.52 -58.34
CA SER A 86 -23.72 -25.62 -57.40
C SER A 86 -23.36 -25.92 -55.95
N ILE A 87 -23.33 -27.20 -55.56
CA ILE A 87 -22.96 -27.64 -54.21
C ILE A 87 -21.50 -27.28 -53.92
N GLN A 88 -20.59 -27.54 -54.88
CA GLN A 88 -19.18 -27.18 -54.75
C GLN A 88 -18.99 -25.67 -54.56
N THR A 89 -19.69 -24.83 -55.33
CA THR A 89 -19.58 -23.38 -55.17
C THR A 89 -20.11 -22.90 -53.83
N GLU A 90 -21.22 -23.46 -53.34
CA GLU A 90 -21.78 -23.12 -52.04
C GLU A 90 -20.84 -23.55 -50.90
N SER A 91 -20.29 -24.77 -50.96
CA SER A 91 -19.31 -25.24 -49.98
C SER A 91 -18.05 -24.38 -49.98
N ASP A 92 -17.55 -23.97 -51.14
CA ASP A 92 -16.37 -23.11 -51.25
C ASP A 92 -16.60 -21.71 -50.67
N ILE A 93 -17.83 -21.18 -50.77
CA ILE A 93 -18.22 -19.92 -50.12
C ILE A 93 -18.27 -20.11 -48.61
N GLN A 94 -18.93 -21.17 -48.13
CA GLN A 94 -19.05 -21.44 -46.70
C GLN A 94 -17.68 -21.66 -46.04
N ILE A 95 -16.78 -22.39 -46.69
CA ILE A 95 -15.40 -22.60 -46.22
C ILE A 95 -14.68 -21.26 -46.08
N ARG A 96 -14.75 -20.38 -47.10
CA ARG A 96 -14.13 -19.05 -47.04
C ARG A 96 -14.69 -18.20 -45.91
N VAL A 97 -16.00 -18.20 -45.70
CA VAL A 97 -16.66 -17.46 -44.60
C VAL A 97 -16.21 -18.00 -43.23
N LEU A 98 -16.09 -19.32 -43.09
CA LEU A 98 -15.62 -19.92 -41.84
C LEU A 98 -14.15 -19.57 -41.57
N LEU A 99 -13.29 -19.61 -42.59
CA LEU A 99 -11.88 -19.22 -42.46
C LEU A 99 -11.72 -17.75 -42.05
N ASP A 100 -12.51 -16.84 -42.62
CA ASP A 100 -12.51 -15.42 -42.24
C ASP A 100 -12.93 -15.22 -40.77
N LYS A 101 -13.98 -15.93 -40.33
CA LYS A 101 -14.40 -15.92 -38.91
C LYS A 101 -13.31 -16.46 -37.97
N ILE A 102 -12.62 -17.53 -38.37
CA ILE A 102 -11.50 -18.09 -37.60
C ILE A 102 -10.37 -17.06 -37.51
N ALA A 103 -9.98 -16.46 -38.63
CA ALA A 103 -8.91 -15.45 -38.67
C ALA A 103 -9.25 -14.23 -37.79
N LYS A 104 -10.50 -13.75 -37.83
CA LYS A 104 -10.96 -12.69 -36.93
C LYS A 104 -10.89 -13.11 -35.46
N GLY A 105 -11.34 -14.32 -35.14
CA GLY A 105 -11.25 -14.87 -33.79
C GLY A 105 -9.81 -15.02 -33.29
N GLU A 106 -8.86 -15.37 -34.15
CA GLU A 106 -7.44 -15.43 -33.80
C GLU A 106 -6.85 -14.07 -33.44
N VAL A 107 -7.30 -12.99 -34.10
CA VAL A 107 -6.90 -11.62 -33.74
C VAL A 107 -7.44 -11.25 -32.36
N ASP A 108 -8.71 -11.55 -32.10
CA ASP A 108 -9.34 -11.30 -30.79
C ASP A 108 -8.65 -12.10 -29.66
N ILE A 109 -8.26 -13.35 -29.92
CA ILE A 109 -7.49 -14.18 -28.97
C ILE A 109 -6.13 -13.55 -28.68
N ARG A 110 -5.40 -13.09 -29.70
CA ARG A 110 -4.11 -12.41 -29.52
C ARG A 110 -4.25 -11.11 -28.73
N ALA A 111 -5.31 -10.34 -28.97
CA ALA A 111 -5.61 -9.15 -28.18
C ALA A 111 -5.87 -9.51 -26.70
N SER A 112 -6.66 -10.56 -26.44
CA SER A 112 -6.88 -11.08 -25.08
C SER A 112 -5.58 -11.52 -24.38
N ASP A 113 -4.66 -12.15 -25.11
CA ASP A 113 -3.35 -12.53 -24.56
C ASP A 113 -2.50 -11.31 -24.16
N SER A 114 -2.57 -10.21 -24.91
CA SER A 114 -1.91 -8.95 -24.52
C SER A 114 -2.51 -8.38 -23.23
N LEU A 115 -3.84 -8.32 -23.13
CA LEU A 115 -4.54 -7.88 -21.91
C LEU A 115 -4.20 -8.77 -20.69
N LYS A 116 -4.03 -10.08 -20.90
CA LYS A 116 -3.60 -11.00 -19.84
C LYS A 116 -2.19 -10.70 -19.33
N LYS A 117 -1.28 -10.26 -20.20
CA LYS A 117 0.07 -9.83 -19.79
C LYS A 117 -0.01 -8.52 -19.00
N ASP A 118 -0.78 -7.55 -19.49
CA ASP A 118 -0.97 -6.26 -18.83
C ASP A 118 -1.60 -6.44 -17.44
N LEU A 119 -2.59 -7.34 -17.32
CA LEU A 119 -3.21 -7.67 -16.02
C LEU A 119 -2.21 -8.28 -15.04
N LYS A 120 -1.34 -9.18 -15.49
CA LYS A 120 -0.28 -9.75 -14.65
C LYS A 120 0.72 -8.67 -14.22
N GLN A 121 1.10 -7.78 -15.12
CA GLN A 121 1.99 -6.68 -14.83
C GLN A 121 1.37 -5.71 -13.80
N ALA A 122 0.12 -5.31 -14.00
CA ALA A 122 -0.62 -4.47 -13.07
C ALA A 122 -0.77 -5.12 -11.68
N HIS A 123 -0.91 -6.44 -11.61
CA HIS A 123 -0.94 -7.17 -10.34
C HIS A 123 0.40 -7.09 -9.59
N ILE A 124 1.51 -7.26 -10.29
CA ILE A 124 2.86 -7.12 -9.71
C ILE A 124 3.08 -5.69 -9.21
N GLU A 125 2.69 -4.69 -10.00
CA GLU A 125 2.80 -3.27 -9.61
C GLU A 125 1.93 -2.95 -8.39
N ALA A 126 0.70 -3.45 -8.34
CA ALA A 126 -0.18 -3.29 -7.18
C ALA A 126 0.43 -3.93 -5.92
N GLN A 127 1.06 -5.11 -6.05
CA GLN A 127 1.75 -5.76 -4.93
C GLN A 127 2.96 -4.95 -4.46
N ASN A 128 3.78 -4.42 -5.38
CA ASN A 128 4.92 -3.56 -5.05
C ASN A 128 4.49 -2.23 -4.40
N LEU A 129 3.36 -1.68 -4.83
CA LEU A 129 2.81 -0.48 -4.23
C LEU A 129 2.25 -0.76 -2.83
N ALA A 130 1.64 -1.94 -2.62
CA ALA A 130 1.17 -2.38 -1.31
C ALA A 130 2.33 -2.56 -0.32
N THR A 131 3.45 -3.16 -0.73
CA THR A 131 4.65 -3.28 0.12
C THR A 131 5.25 -1.92 0.44
N SER A 132 5.33 -1.03 -0.53
CA SER A 132 5.78 0.36 -0.33
C SER A 132 4.88 1.12 0.64
N ARG A 133 3.55 0.95 0.54
CA ARG A 133 2.57 1.53 1.47
C ARG A 133 2.75 0.98 2.88
N GLN A 134 3.01 -0.33 3.02
CA GLN A 134 3.27 -0.94 4.34
C GLN A 134 4.53 -0.35 4.97
N GLU A 135 5.62 -0.22 4.22
CA GLU A 135 6.86 0.39 4.69
C GLU A 135 6.64 1.86 5.09
N LEU A 136 5.94 2.65 4.27
CA LEU A 136 5.64 4.03 4.62
C LEU A 136 4.78 4.11 5.90
N SER A 137 3.85 3.18 6.09
CA SER A 137 3.05 3.09 7.31
C SER A 137 3.90 2.80 8.55
N THR A 138 4.92 1.95 8.46
CA THR A 138 5.83 1.70 9.59
C THR A 138 6.66 2.95 9.91
N GLN A 139 7.12 3.67 8.88
CA GLN A 139 7.86 4.93 9.04
C GLN A 139 7.01 6.02 9.68
N ILE A 140 5.75 6.18 9.25
CA ILE A 140 4.80 7.11 9.87
C ILE A 140 4.57 6.76 11.34
N HIS A 141 4.41 5.49 11.67
CA HIS A 141 4.22 5.06 13.06
C HIS A 141 5.45 5.38 13.92
N ARG A 142 6.66 5.13 13.40
CA ARG A 142 7.94 5.47 14.06
C ARG A 142 8.06 6.98 14.28
N ALA A 143 7.82 7.79 13.26
CA ALA A 143 7.87 9.26 13.38
C ALA A 143 6.85 9.78 14.39
N THR A 144 5.65 9.19 14.42
CA THR A 144 4.61 9.51 15.41
C THR A 144 5.05 9.17 16.84
N GLN A 145 5.76 8.06 17.03
CA GLN A 145 6.31 7.68 18.33
C GLN A 145 7.42 8.63 18.79
N GLU A 146 8.34 9.02 17.89
CA GLU A 146 9.36 10.03 18.20
C GLU A 146 8.74 11.38 18.56
N LEU A 147 7.71 11.82 17.83
CA LEU A 147 6.97 13.03 18.17
C LEU A 147 6.35 12.96 19.57
N LYS A 148 5.80 11.80 19.96
CA LYS A 148 5.27 11.59 21.33
C LYS A 148 6.35 11.69 22.41
N LYS A 149 7.57 11.22 22.13
CA LYS A 149 8.69 11.35 23.07
C LYS A 149 9.07 12.82 23.25
N VAL A 150 9.25 13.55 22.16
CA VAL A 150 9.54 15.00 22.19
C VAL A 150 8.44 15.78 22.90
N LEU A 151 7.17 15.42 22.69
CA LEU A 151 6.05 16.00 23.45
C LEU A 151 6.13 15.70 24.95
N GLY A 152 6.72 14.57 25.35
CA GLY A 152 7.04 14.27 26.74
C GLY A 152 8.10 15.21 27.30
N ASP A 153 9.19 15.43 26.57
CA ASP A 153 10.27 16.35 26.97
C ASP A 153 9.78 17.80 27.03
N VAL A 154 8.88 18.22 26.13
CA VAL A 154 8.26 19.55 26.21
C VAL A 154 7.40 19.72 27.46
N LYS A 155 6.79 18.63 27.98
CA LYS A 155 6.01 18.68 29.23
C LYS A 155 6.86 18.85 30.48
N SER A 156 8.17 18.61 30.45
CA SER A 156 9.06 18.85 31.59
C SER A 156 9.64 20.27 31.62
N ILE A 157 9.45 21.07 30.56
CA ILE A 157 9.87 22.49 30.51
C ILE A 157 9.32 23.31 31.69
N PRO A 158 8.04 23.17 32.11
CA PRO A 158 7.51 23.89 33.28
C PRO A 158 8.28 23.59 34.58
N ASP A 159 8.74 22.36 34.76
CA ASP A 159 9.52 21.97 35.95
C ASP A 159 10.88 22.68 35.95
N LEU A 160 11.58 22.68 34.81
CA LEU A 160 12.82 23.44 34.62
C LEU A 160 12.61 24.95 34.80
N GLN A 161 11.46 25.46 34.39
CA GLN A 161 11.11 26.87 34.56
C GLN A 161 10.87 27.21 36.03
N ALA A 162 10.23 26.32 36.80
CA ALA A 162 10.08 26.48 38.25
C ALA A 162 11.43 26.43 38.99
N GLU A 163 12.36 25.56 38.57
CA GLU A 163 13.73 25.54 39.09
C GLU A 163 14.48 26.85 38.81
N LEU A 164 14.37 27.38 37.59
CA LEU A 164 14.98 28.66 37.23
C LEU A 164 14.40 29.81 38.05
N ASP A 165 13.08 29.87 38.24
CA ASP A 165 12.42 30.90 39.04
C ASP A 165 12.85 30.85 40.52
N SER A 166 12.97 29.65 41.07
CA SER A 166 13.51 29.42 42.42
C SER A 166 14.95 29.95 42.54
N LEU A 167 15.82 29.62 41.59
CA LEU A 167 17.20 30.07 41.58
C LEU A 167 17.31 31.60 41.44
N VAL A 168 16.45 32.21 40.62
CA VAL A 168 16.34 33.66 40.49
C VAL A 168 15.91 34.30 41.82
N GLN A 169 14.98 33.67 42.54
CA GLN A 169 14.53 34.14 43.85
C GLN A 169 15.65 34.05 44.91
N GLU A 170 16.41 32.95 44.91
CA GLU A 170 17.57 32.77 45.79
C GLU A 170 18.65 33.82 45.52
N HIS A 171 18.96 34.07 44.24
CA HIS A 171 19.92 35.11 43.86
C HIS A 171 19.48 36.51 44.31
N LYS A 172 18.19 36.84 44.15
CA LYS A 172 17.63 38.11 44.65
C LYS A 172 17.79 38.22 46.18
N ARG A 173 17.52 37.15 46.91
CA ARG A 173 17.68 37.09 48.37
C ARG A 173 19.14 37.32 48.78
N LEU A 174 20.09 36.61 48.16
CA LEU A 174 21.52 36.77 48.45
C LEU A 174 21.99 38.20 48.19
N ARG A 175 21.56 38.81 47.09
CA ARG A 175 21.88 40.22 46.79
C ARG A 175 21.34 41.18 47.84
N ALA A 176 20.11 40.97 48.32
CA ALA A 176 19.52 41.80 49.38
C ALA A 176 20.31 41.68 50.70
N THR A 177 20.70 40.47 51.09
CA THR A 177 21.55 40.24 52.27
C THR A 177 22.90 40.92 52.12
N PHE A 178 23.54 40.80 50.95
CA PHE A 178 24.83 41.44 50.69
C PHE A 178 24.75 42.97 50.80
N GLU A 179 23.76 43.61 50.18
CA GLU A 179 23.59 45.07 50.28
C GLU A 179 23.31 45.52 51.72
N TYR A 180 22.56 44.74 52.50
CA TYR A 180 22.35 45.00 53.92
C TYR A 180 23.65 44.95 54.74
N GLU A 181 24.45 43.89 54.56
CA GLU A 181 25.73 43.75 55.25
C GLU A 181 26.73 44.84 54.84
N LYS A 182 26.77 45.17 53.54
CA LYS A 182 27.59 46.26 53.00
C LYS A 182 27.22 47.61 53.63
N ASN A 183 25.94 47.94 53.72
CA ASN A 183 25.48 49.19 54.34
C ASN A 183 25.87 49.25 55.82
N LYS A 184 25.67 48.16 56.58
CA LYS A 184 26.11 48.07 57.97
C LYS A 184 27.62 48.24 58.14
N ASN A 185 28.41 47.67 57.23
CA ASN A 185 29.86 47.80 57.26
C ASN A 185 30.29 49.24 56.96
N ILE A 186 29.65 49.91 56.00
CA ILE A 186 29.89 51.34 55.73
C ILE A 186 29.59 52.18 56.98
N GLU A 187 28.43 51.97 57.62
CA GLU A 187 28.06 52.66 58.87
C GLU A 187 29.08 52.42 59.99
N LEU A 188 29.55 51.17 60.14
CA LEU A 188 30.56 50.82 61.13
C LEU A 188 31.89 51.52 60.86
N VAL A 189 32.34 51.56 59.60
CA VAL A 189 33.57 52.26 59.21
C VAL A 189 33.46 53.76 59.48
N ASP A 190 32.33 54.39 59.15
CA ASP A 190 32.13 55.81 59.39
C ASP A 190 32.07 56.14 60.89
N TYR A 191 31.45 55.28 61.69
CA TYR A 191 31.48 55.37 63.15
C TYR A 191 32.92 55.29 63.70
N MET A 192 33.72 54.34 63.21
CA MET A 192 35.12 54.19 63.62
C MET A 192 35.96 55.40 63.22
N LYS A 193 35.79 55.94 62.00
CA LYS A 193 36.45 57.18 61.55
C LYS A 193 36.09 58.39 62.42
N ALA A 194 34.83 58.51 62.83
CA ALA A 194 34.40 59.59 63.72
C ALA A 194 35.08 59.51 65.09
N LYS A 195 35.16 58.30 65.67
CA LYS A 195 35.91 58.06 66.91
C LYS A 195 37.40 58.35 66.76
N GLU A 196 38.00 57.93 65.65
CA GLU A 196 39.41 58.21 65.34
C GLU A 196 39.68 59.72 65.27
N LYS A 197 38.83 60.50 64.57
CA LYS A 197 38.93 61.96 64.54
C LYS A 197 38.86 62.59 65.94
N ASN A 198 37.94 62.10 66.79
CA ASN A 198 37.83 62.58 68.18
C ASN A 198 39.09 62.23 69.00
N LEU A 199 39.63 61.02 68.85
CA LEU A 199 40.88 60.61 69.51
C LEU A 199 42.06 61.47 69.06
N ILE A 200 42.18 61.77 67.76
CA ILE A 200 43.21 62.66 67.22
C ILE A 200 43.05 64.09 67.75
N ALA A 201 41.81 64.61 67.81
CA ALA A 201 41.55 65.94 68.36
C ALA A 201 41.92 66.02 69.85
N MET A 202 41.52 65.03 70.65
CA MET A 202 41.90 64.93 72.07
C MET A 202 43.42 64.82 72.23
N ALA A 203 44.10 64.05 71.37
CA ALA A 203 45.56 63.95 71.42
C ALA A 203 46.23 65.30 71.14
N ARG A 204 45.74 66.07 70.16
CA ARG A 204 46.22 67.43 69.87
C ARG A 204 45.96 68.41 71.01
N GLU A 205 44.80 68.32 71.66
CA GLU A 205 44.50 69.12 72.84
C GLU A 205 45.43 68.78 74.00
N VAL A 206 45.71 67.49 74.25
CA VAL A 206 46.70 67.04 75.24
C VAL A 206 48.08 67.59 74.92
N GLU A 207 48.49 67.61 73.65
CA GLU A 207 49.76 68.21 73.21
C GLU A 207 49.79 69.73 73.42
N MET A 208 48.72 70.46 73.10
CA MET A 208 48.62 71.90 73.39
C MET A 208 48.71 72.19 74.89
N LEU A 209 47.91 71.48 75.71
CA LEU A 209 47.92 71.66 77.16
C LEU A 209 49.30 71.34 77.74
N ARG A 210 49.99 70.30 77.25
CA ARG A 210 51.38 70.01 77.63
C ARG A 210 52.32 71.15 77.25
N ALA A 211 52.17 71.73 76.06
CA ALA A 211 52.98 72.88 75.63
C ALA A 211 52.70 74.13 76.49
N GLU A 212 51.44 74.38 76.86
CA GLU A 212 51.05 75.47 77.77
C GLU A 212 51.62 75.26 79.18
N ILE A 213 51.57 74.05 79.72
CA ILE A 213 52.20 73.69 81.00
C ILE A 213 53.70 73.98 80.95
N LEU A 214 54.41 73.50 79.91
CA LEU A 214 55.84 73.76 79.74
C LEU A 214 56.15 75.26 79.61
N ASN A 215 55.27 76.04 78.98
CA ASN A 215 55.43 77.49 78.87
C ASN A 215 55.16 78.21 80.21
N ALA A 216 54.15 77.75 80.97
CA ALA A 216 53.87 78.23 82.32
C ALA A 216 55.03 77.90 83.28
N GLU A 217 55.60 76.69 83.21
CA GLU A 217 56.81 76.32 83.95
C GLU A 217 58.00 77.21 83.59
N LYS A 218 58.21 77.54 82.31
CA LYS A 218 59.25 78.51 81.90
C LYS A 218 59.00 79.92 82.43
N ARG A 219 57.74 80.36 82.56
CA ARG A 219 57.38 81.65 83.19
C ARG A 219 57.59 81.65 84.71
N VAL A 220 57.36 80.51 85.38
CA VAL A 220 57.66 80.31 86.80
C VAL A 220 59.18 80.24 87.05
N ASN A 221 59.96 79.70 86.10
CA ASN A 221 61.41 79.56 86.18
C ASN A 221 62.20 80.72 85.53
N ALA A 222 61.64 81.93 85.45
CA ALA A 222 62.44 83.12 85.15
C ALA A 222 63.55 83.29 86.22
N PRO A 223 64.84 83.47 85.84
CA PRO A 223 65.95 83.18 86.75
C PRO A 223 66.08 84.22 87.85
N ASN A 224 65.76 83.83 89.08
CA ASN A 224 66.26 84.45 90.30
C ASN A 224 67.47 83.67 90.79
N LEU A 225 68.64 84.30 90.67
CA LEU A 225 69.95 83.81 91.09
C LEU A 225 70.02 83.70 92.61
N PHE A 226 69.98 82.50 93.20
CA PHE A 226 70.77 82.12 94.37
C PHE A 226 70.61 80.61 94.68
N ARG A 227 71.67 79.84 94.34
CA ARG A 227 72.40 78.86 95.17
C ARG A 227 71.60 77.76 95.91
N ALA A 228 71.98 76.49 95.98
CA ALA A 228 72.97 75.64 95.30
C ALA A 228 72.71 74.19 95.71
N SER A 229 73.29 73.30 94.92
CA SER A 229 73.50 71.87 95.09
C SER A 229 74.13 71.45 96.43
N THR A 230 73.92 70.20 96.82
CA THR A 230 74.91 69.12 97.10
C THR A 230 74.28 68.04 98.04
N PRO A 231 74.91 66.87 98.32
CA PRO A 231 74.95 65.69 97.44
C PRO A 231 74.73 64.32 98.16
N VAL A 232 74.46 63.28 97.34
CA VAL A 232 75.00 61.88 97.37
C VAL A 232 75.19 61.12 98.70
N ASP A 233 74.51 59.96 98.85
CA ASP A 233 75.10 58.59 98.92
C ASP A 233 74.04 57.54 99.36
N SER A 234 73.71 56.52 98.56
CA SER A 234 74.33 55.18 98.44
C SER A 234 73.62 54.08 99.26
N SER A 235 73.12 53.06 98.54
CA SER A 235 73.14 51.59 98.82
C SER A 235 71.85 50.87 98.38
N GLY A 236 71.97 49.97 97.39
CA GLY A 236 70.99 48.90 97.11
C GLY A 236 71.42 47.59 97.79
N PRO A 237 71.00 46.38 97.34
CA PRO A 237 69.83 45.98 96.54
C PRO A 237 69.08 44.75 97.15
N PHE A 238 67.93 44.33 96.59
CA PHE A 238 67.37 42.97 96.84
C PHE A 238 66.76 42.37 95.57
N VAL A 239 66.89 41.04 95.46
CA VAL A 239 66.81 40.18 94.27
C VAL A 239 65.57 39.25 94.33
N ASP A 240 65.04 38.96 93.13
CA ASP A 240 64.14 37.90 92.64
C ASP A 240 63.54 36.79 93.53
N ALA A 241 62.35 36.34 93.09
CA ALA A 241 61.85 34.99 93.32
C ALA A 241 61.06 34.43 92.10
N TYR A 242 61.82 33.71 91.26
CA TYR A 242 61.47 32.55 90.41
C TYR A 242 60.89 32.72 88.99
N GLY A 243 61.74 32.38 88.02
CA GLY A 243 61.36 31.68 86.79
C GLY A 243 61.98 30.27 86.72
N LYS A 244 61.43 29.40 85.85
CA LYS A 244 62.12 28.41 84.97
C LYS A 244 61.07 27.62 84.17
N ALA A 245 61.07 27.63 82.83
CA ALA A 245 61.96 26.95 81.84
C ALA A 245 61.49 25.51 81.55
N HIS A 246 61.56 24.87 80.38
CA HIS A 246 62.12 25.04 79.01
C HIS A 246 61.46 23.89 78.17
N GLY A 247 61.45 23.81 76.85
CA GLY A 247 62.12 24.60 75.81
C GLY A 247 61.91 24.01 74.40
N GLN A 248 62.71 24.57 73.47
CA GLN A 248 63.20 24.08 72.17
C GLN A 248 62.18 23.82 71.04
N THR A 249 62.07 24.65 69.98
CA THR A 249 62.96 25.01 68.83
C THR A 249 63.10 23.97 67.71
N ALA A 250 62.55 24.30 66.52
CA ALA A 250 63.15 24.31 65.16
C ALA A 250 62.01 24.30 64.10
N VAL A 251 61.82 25.33 63.25
CA VAL A 251 62.38 25.51 61.87
C VAL A 251 62.25 24.23 61.01
N GLY A 252 61.67 24.14 59.81
CA GLY A 252 61.04 25.08 58.86
C GLY A 252 60.69 24.32 57.55
N GLN A 253 59.87 24.97 56.70
CA GLN A 253 59.68 24.81 55.23
C GLN A 253 59.19 23.50 54.55
N VAL A 254 58.14 23.69 53.73
CA VAL A 254 57.89 23.25 52.33
C VAL A 254 57.88 21.75 51.98
N GLY A 255 56.79 21.29 51.35
CA GLY A 255 56.78 20.07 50.53
C GLY A 255 55.39 19.48 50.22
N GLU A 256 55.06 19.50 48.94
CA GLU A 256 53.96 18.90 48.16
C GLU A 256 53.25 17.59 48.60
N SER A 257 51.99 17.50 48.14
CA SER A 257 51.23 16.33 47.63
C SER A 257 51.15 15.01 48.41
N MET A 258 49.92 14.51 48.61
CA MET A 258 49.36 13.31 47.94
C MET A 258 48.01 12.92 48.58
N VAL A 259 47.00 12.60 47.76
CA VAL A 259 45.74 11.93 48.13
C VAL A 259 45.94 10.39 48.07
N PRO A 260 45.26 9.59 48.90
CA PRO A 260 44.30 8.60 48.37
C PRO A 260 43.04 8.45 49.27
N ILE A 261 41.82 8.51 48.72
CA ILE A 261 40.96 7.40 48.24
C ILE A 261 40.86 6.19 49.19
N GLY A 262 39.62 5.94 49.65
CA GLY A 262 39.15 4.68 50.21
C GLY A 262 37.61 4.64 50.23
N GLU A 263 37.03 3.87 49.31
CA GLU A 263 35.60 3.59 49.13
C GLU A 263 35.01 2.68 50.24
N SER A 264 33.69 2.78 50.48
CA SER A 264 32.73 1.64 50.47
C SER A 264 31.49 1.87 51.35
N ASN A 265 30.38 2.20 50.70
CA ASN A 265 29.01 1.66 50.77
C ASN A 265 28.46 1.00 52.07
N GLY A 266 27.23 1.41 52.41
CA GLY A 266 26.28 0.62 53.22
C GLY A 266 24.91 1.33 53.36
N VAL A 267 23.82 0.61 53.08
CA VAL A 267 22.47 1.10 52.72
C VAL A 267 21.45 0.99 53.88
N ALA A 268 20.63 2.05 54.06
CA ALA A 268 19.23 2.15 54.58
C ALA A 268 18.85 1.58 55.97
N PRO A 269 17.58 1.71 56.45
CA PRO A 269 16.64 2.85 56.51
C PRO A 269 16.09 3.08 57.95
N VAL A 270 15.52 4.24 58.28
CA VAL A 270 14.58 4.36 59.43
C VAL A 270 13.47 5.38 59.16
N SER A 271 12.23 4.92 59.34
CA SER A 271 10.98 5.67 59.36
C SER A 271 10.64 6.22 60.76
N SER A 272 10.00 7.39 60.83
CA SER A 272 8.96 7.78 61.81
C SER A 272 8.38 9.13 61.34
N ALA A 273 7.13 9.27 60.92
CA ALA A 273 5.82 9.08 61.57
C ALA A 273 5.43 10.20 62.57
N GLY A 274 4.54 11.08 62.11
CA GLY A 274 3.45 11.70 62.91
C GLY A 274 3.69 13.10 63.50
N VAL A 275 2.73 14.02 63.68
CA VAL A 275 1.28 14.14 63.39
C VAL A 275 0.91 15.63 63.60
N GLY A 276 -0.07 16.15 62.85
CA GLY A 276 -1.00 17.23 63.26
C GLY A 276 -0.71 18.61 62.67
N GLY A 277 -1.56 19.30 61.91
CA GLY A 277 -2.99 19.16 61.64
C GLY A 277 -3.74 20.39 62.16
N VAL A 278 -4.09 21.34 61.29
CA VAL A 278 -5.29 22.20 61.44
C VAL A 278 -5.78 22.57 60.04
N GLY A 279 -7.06 22.30 59.79
CA GLY A 279 -7.74 22.63 58.54
C GLY A 279 -8.56 23.92 58.60
N SER A 280 -9.05 24.26 57.41
CA SER A 280 -10.36 24.82 57.10
C SER A 280 -10.39 26.20 56.44
N SER A 281 -10.95 26.14 55.22
CA SER A 281 -11.93 27.05 54.63
C SER A 281 -11.43 28.24 53.81
N ALA A 282 -11.86 28.18 52.53
CA ALA A 282 -12.42 29.24 51.67
C ALA A 282 -11.66 30.59 51.64
N VAL A 283 -11.39 31.19 50.49
CA VAL A 283 -12.39 31.65 49.52
C VAL A 283 -11.76 31.74 48.13
N ALA A 284 -12.52 31.30 47.12
CA ALA A 284 -12.29 31.70 45.75
C ALA A 284 -12.49 33.22 45.64
N SER A 285 -11.45 33.93 45.23
CA SER A 285 -11.61 35.24 44.63
C SER A 285 -10.99 35.18 43.24
N ALA A 286 -11.89 35.24 42.25
CA ALA A 286 -11.57 35.81 40.97
C ALA A 286 -11.04 37.25 41.17
N ASP A 287 -10.39 37.77 40.14
CA ASP A 287 -9.95 39.16 39.99
C ASP A 287 -8.54 39.48 40.50
N ASN A 288 -7.51 39.06 39.73
CA ASN A 288 -6.54 40.03 39.20
C ASN A 288 -5.57 39.38 38.19
N TRP A 289 -5.82 39.55 36.89
CA TRP A 289 -4.82 39.39 35.81
C TRP A 289 -4.94 40.48 34.74
N ALA A 290 -5.29 41.71 35.16
CA ALA A 290 -5.14 42.87 34.30
C ALA A 290 -3.73 43.43 34.51
N TYR A 291 -2.75 42.94 33.75
CA TYR A 291 -1.54 43.66 33.30
C TYR A 291 -0.62 42.64 32.61
N LEU A 292 -0.77 42.48 31.30
CA LEU A 292 0.31 42.22 30.32
C LEU A 292 -0.35 42.20 28.93
N GLU A 293 -0.66 43.41 28.46
CA GLU A 293 -1.09 43.67 27.09
C GLU A 293 0.14 43.56 26.15
N ALA A 294 -0.09 42.95 24.98
CA ALA A 294 0.69 43.08 23.75
C ALA A 294 2.09 42.45 23.70
N ARG A 295 2.12 41.12 23.48
CA ARG A 295 2.96 40.52 22.43
C ARG A 295 2.32 39.21 21.95
N ASP A 296 2.05 39.15 20.66
CA ASP A 296 1.38 38.05 19.96
C ASP A 296 1.89 36.65 20.38
N PRO A 297 1.01 35.71 20.77
CA PRO A 297 1.40 34.32 20.89
C PRO A 297 1.57 33.74 19.46
N PRO A 298 2.66 33.00 19.17
CA PRO A 298 2.86 32.46 17.85
C PRO A 298 1.75 31.45 17.54
N ILE A 299 1.15 31.65 16.37
CA ILE A 299 0.09 30.92 15.68
C ILE A 299 0.25 29.37 15.75
N ILE A 300 1.44 28.86 16.06
CA ILE A 300 1.81 27.43 16.11
C ILE A 300 0.97 26.60 17.10
N ILE A 301 0.59 27.16 18.27
CA ILE A 301 -0.16 26.40 19.28
C ILE A 301 -1.61 26.13 18.83
N TYR A 302 -2.20 27.04 18.05
CA TYR A 302 -3.55 26.87 17.50
C TYR A 302 -3.62 25.80 16.40
N TYR A 303 -2.52 25.58 15.66
CA TYR A 303 -2.46 24.57 14.60
C TYR A 303 -2.25 23.14 15.14
N LEU A 304 -1.65 22.96 16.32
CA LEU A 304 -1.41 21.61 16.86
C LEU A 304 -2.61 20.98 17.58
N LEU A 305 -3.57 21.79 18.07
CA LEU A 305 -4.73 21.28 18.82
C LEU A 305 -6.03 21.19 18.01
N ARG A 306 -6.06 21.66 16.75
CA ARG A 306 -7.29 21.70 15.92
C ARG A 306 -7.20 20.97 14.56
N PHE A 307 -6.07 20.37 14.22
CA PHE A 307 -5.94 19.65 12.95
C PHE A 307 -6.47 18.21 13.02
N PRO A 308 -7.31 17.78 12.05
CA PRO A 308 -7.87 16.43 11.97
C PRO A 308 -6.85 15.42 11.40
N PHE A 309 -5.56 15.59 11.69
CA PHE A 309 -4.50 14.75 11.13
C PHE A 309 -4.62 13.29 11.61
N VAL A 310 -5.14 13.08 12.82
CA VAL A 310 -5.46 11.75 13.37
C VAL A 310 -6.54 11.06 12.51
N SER A 311 -7.53 11.80 12.00
CA SER A 311 -8.60 11.23 11.15
C SER A 311 -8.14 10.86 9.73
N PHE A 312 -7.07 11.48 9.25
CA PHE A 312 -6.49 11.15 7.95
C PHE A 312 -5.65 9.86 8.03
N VAL A 313 -4.86 9.71 9.08
CA VAL A 313 -4.02 8.52 9.29
C VAL A 313 -4.86 7.27 9.56
N ASP A 314 -5.93 7.36 10.37
CA ASP A 314 -6.85 6.22 10.60
C ASP A 314 -7.58 5.78 9.31
N ARG A 315 -7.90 6.73 8.42
CA ARG A 315 -8.56 6.44 7.13
C ARG A 315 -7.59 5.88 6.09
N VAL A 316 -6.30 6.21 6.18
CA VAL A 316 -5.24 5.69 5.31
C VAL A 316 -4.79 4.29 5.72
N VAL A 317 -4.90 3.91 7.00
CA VAL A 317 -4.48 2.58 7.51
C VAL A 317 -5.52 1.49 7.21
N LEU A 318 -6.80 1.83 7.12
CA LEU A 318 -7.89 0.89 6.84
C LEU A 318 -8.11 0.71 5.32
N MET A 319 -7.15 0.11 4.62
CA MET A 319 -7.42 -0.52 3.33
C MET A 319 -7.41 -2.02 3.55
N ALA A 320 -8.61 -2.59 3.57
CA ALA A 320 -8.82 -4.02 3.54
C ALA A 320 -7.97 -4.66 2.45
N GLU A 321 -7.37 -5.80 2.79
CA GLU A 321 -6.74 -6.70 1.83
C GLU A 321 -7.72 -6.97 0.67
N ILE A 322 -7.42 -6.45 -0.51
CA ILE A 322 -8.25 -6.63 -1.70
C ILE A 322 -8.01 -8.04 -2.22
N GLU A 323 -8.68 -9.03 -1.64
CA GLU A 323 -8.78 -10.35 -2.24
C GLU A 323 -9.68 -10.27 -3.49
N LEU A 324 -9.07 -10.23 -4.67
CA LEU A 324 -9.74 -10.35 -5.96
C LEU A 324 -10.27 -11.78 -6.16
N LYS A 325 -11.40 -12.10 -5.53
CA LYS A 325 -12.14 -13.35 -5.72
C LYS A 325 -13.38 -13.10 -6.57
N THR A 326 -13.51 -13.85 -7.66
CA THR A 326 -14.72 -13.86 -8.50
C THR A 326 -15.76 -14.84 -7.95
N ALA A 327 -17.00 -14.76 -8.42
CA ALA A 327 -18.04 -15.71 -8.04
C ALA A 327 -17.64 -17.16 -8.38
N PRO A 328 -17.92 -18.14 -7.50
CA PRO A 328 -17.65 -19.55 -7.78
C PRO A 328 -18.38 -20.05 -9.04
N ALA A 329 -17.80 -21.03 -9.73
CA ALA A 329 -18.44 -21.66 -10.88
C ALA A 329 -19.77 -22.33 -10.47
N ASP A 330 -20.86 -21.99 -11.15
CA ASP A 330 -22.18 -22.58 -10.95
C ASP A 330 -22.47 -23.55 -12.10
N PHE A 331 -22.50 -24.85 -11.79
CA PHE A 331 -22.73 -25.91 -12.78
C PHE A 331 -24.13 -25.83 -13.44
N ARG A 332 -25.07 -25.05 -12.89
CA ARG A 332 -26.36 -24.77 -13.55
C ARG A 332 -26.21 -23.93 -14.82
N PHE A 333 -25.09 -23.21 -14.96
CA PHE A 333 -24.80 -22.31 -16.09
C PHE A 333 -23.46 -22.65 -16.75
N PRO A 334 -23.35 -23.80 -17.46
CA PRO A 334 -22.09 -24.26 -18.05
C PRO A 334 -21.67 -23.49 -19.31
N THR A 335 -22.53 -22.62 -19.83
CA THR A 335 -22.27 -21.85 -21.06
C THR A 335 -21.48 -20.57 -20.76
N THR A 336 -20.68 -20.10 -21.73
CA THR A 336 -19.91 -18.86 -21.61
C THR A 336 -20.80 -17.63 -21.37
N ASN A 337 -22.07 -17.66 -21.80
CA ASN A 337 -23.02 -16.57 -21.58
C ASN A 337 -23.59 -16.60 -20.14
N GLN A 338 -23.04 -15.75 -19.28
CA GLN A 338 -23.40 -15.64 -17.85
C GLN A 338 -24.64 -14.77 -17.58
N THR A 339 -25.38 -14.35 -18.61
CA THR A 339 -26.58 -13.47 -18.46
C THR A 339 -27.60 -14.05 -17.50
N LYS A 340 -27.96 -15.33 -17.67
CA LYS A 340 -28.92 -16.01 -16.79
C LYS A 340 -28.37 -16.21 -15.38
N HIS A 341 -27.07 -16.44 -15.26
CA HIS A 341 -26.41 -16.61 -13.96
C HIS A 341 -26.45 -15.30 -13.17
N CYS A 342 -26.06 -14.19 -13.80
CA CYS A 342 -26.16 -12.84 -13.24
C CYS A 342 -27.58 -12.54 -12.74
N PHE A 343 -28.59 -12.69 -13.60
CA PHE A 343 -29.99 -12.41 -13.23
C PHE A 343 -30.47 -13.26 -12.06
N THR A 344 -30.10 -14.55 -12.04
CA THR A 344 -30.44 -15.46 -10.95
C THR A 344 -29.80 -15.02 -9.62
N ARG A 345 -28.53 -14.62 -9.62
CA ARG A 345 -27.84 -14.14 -8.41
C ARG A 345 -28.40 -12.83 -7.87
N TYR A 346 -28.79 -11.92 -8.78
CA TYR A 346 -29.46 -10.67 -8.40
C TYR A 346 -30.80 -10.94 -7.69
N ILE A 347 -31.61 -11.86 -8.23
CA ILE A 347 -32.86 -12.29 -7.60
C ILE A 347 -32.60 -12.98 -6.25
N GLU A 348 -31.64 -13.91 -6.18
CA GLU A 348 -31.29 -14.61 -4.93
C GLU A 348 -30.89 -13.63 -3.81
N PHE A 349 -30.15 -12.56 -4.14
CA PHE A 349 -29.82 -11.50 -3.19
C PHE A 349 -31.07 -10.79 -2.65
N HIS A 350 -31.96 -10.34 -3.53
CA HIS A 350 -33.14 -9.60 -3.11
C HIS A 350 -34.18 -10.48 -2.41
N ARG A 351 -34.33 -11.75 -2.82
CA ARG A 351 -35.14 -12.73 -2.07
C ARG A 351 -34.57 -12.98 -0.67
N CYS A 352 -33.24 -13.00 -0.53
CA CYS A 352 -32.58 -13.13 0.76
C CYS A 352 -32.88 -11.91 1.66
N LEU A 353 -32.82 -10.70 1.09
CA LEU A 353 -33.18 -9.47 1.82
C LEU A 353 -34.65 -9.48 2.26
N THR A 354 -35.58 -9.85 1.38
CA THR A 354 -37.02 -9.95 1.72
C THR A 354 -37.28 -10.98 2.82
N ALA A 355 -36.59 -12.12 2.80
CA ALA A 355 -36.80 -13.21 3.75
C ALA A 355 -36.11 -13.01 5.11
N LYS A 356 -34.94 -12.36 5.16
CA LYS A 356 -34.08 -12.27 6.36
C LYS A 356 -33.90 -10.86 6.92
N GLY A 357 -34.30 -9.81 6.19
CA GLY A 357 -34.09 -8.41 6.56
C GLY A 357 -32.69 -7.90 6.21
N GLU A 358 -32.55 -6.57 6.19
CA GLU A 358 -31.35 -5.85 5.68
C GLU A 358 -30.04 -6.15 6.45
N ASN A 359 -30.12 -6.67 7.68
CA ASN A 359 -28.97 -6.85 8.58
C ASN A 359 -28.40 -8.27 8.63
N ALA A 360 -28.83 -9.18 7.74
CA ALA A 360 -28.25 -10.51 7.64
C ALA A 360 -26.98 -10.49 6.78
N GLY A 361 -25.79 -10.49 7.39
CA GLY A 361 -24.49 -10.63 6.70
C GLY A 361 -24.41 -11.89 5.80
N GLU A 362 -25.32 -12.84 5.98
CA GLU A 362 -25.49 -14.01 5.12
C GLU A 362 -25.93 -13.69 3.69
N CYS A 363 -26.64 -12.57 3.46
CA CYS A 363 -27.08 -12.15 2.13
C CYS A 363 -25.97 -11.44 1.34
N GLU A 364 -24.94 -10.95 2.02
CA GLU A 364 -23.83 -10.20 1.42
C GLU A 364 -23.00 -11.04 0.44
N LYS A 365 -22.94 -12.36 0.63
CA LYS A 365 -22.31 -13.27 -0.33
C LYS A 365 -22.96 -13.19 -1.71
N PHE A 366 -24.30 -13.10 -1.78
CA PHE A 366 -25.02 -12.98 -3.04
C PHE A 366 -24.80 -11.60 -3.66
N ALA A 367 -24.64 -10.57 -2.84
CA ALA A 367 -24.27 -9.23 -3.30
C ALA A 367 -22.92 -9.22 -4.01
N LYS A 368 -21.91 -9.89 -3.42
CA LYS A 368 -20.59 -10.05 -4.05
C LYS A 368 -20.67 -10.83 -5.37
N TYR A 369 -21.53 -11.85 -5.45
CA TYR A 369 -21.66 -12.68 -6.65
C TYR A 369 -22.33 -11.94 -7.82
N TYR A 370 -23.47 -11.28 -7.62
CA TYR A 370 -24.09 -10.57 -8.75
C TYR A 370 -23.24 -9.36 -9.17
N ARG A 371 -22.56 -8.65 -8.24
CA ARG A 371 -21.67 -7.52 -8.59
C ARG A 371 -20.45 -7.92 -9.41
N SER A 372 -19.99 -9.17 -9.27
CA SER A 372 -18.87 -9.70 -10.06
C SER A 372 -19.31 -10.30 -11.40
N LEU A 373 -20.58 -10.71 -11.53
CA LEU A 373 -21.12 -11.35 -12.73
C LEU A 373 -21.92 -10.41 -13.66
N CYS A 374 -22.58 -9.40 -13.09
CA CYS A 374 -23.50 -8.53 -13.79
C CYS A 374 -22.84 -7.23 -14.27
N PRO A 375 -23.12 -6.79 -15.51
CA PRO A 375 -22.84 -5.42 -15.93
C PRO A 375 -23.55 -4.41 -15.03
N GLY A 376 -22.87 -3.32 -14.65
CA GLY A 376 -23.44 -2.27 -13.79
C GLY A 376 -24.74 -1.68 -14.34
N GLU A 377 -24.79 -1.41 -15.64
CA GLU A 377 -25.98 -0.89 -16.33
C GLU A 377 -27.23 -1.78 -16.18
N TRP A 378 -27.05 -3.10 -16.09
CA TRP A 378 -28.18 -4.02 -15.91
C TRP A 378 -28.70 -3.97 -14.49
N VAL A 379 -27.79 -3.92 -13.51
CA VAL A 379 -28.12 -3.81 -12.09
C VAL A 379 -28.85 -2.50 -11.83
N GLU A 380 -28.38 -1.39 -12.38
CA GLU A 380 -29.02 -0.07 -12.25
C GLU A 380 -30.43 -0.08 -12.81
N ARG A 381 -30.61 -0.58 -14.05
CA ARG A 381 -31.93 -0.70 -14.67
C ARG A 381 -32.89 -1.58 -13.87
N TRP A 382 -32.40 -2.70 -13.32
CA TRP A 382 -33.22 -3.58 -12.49
C TRP A 382 -33.56 -2.94 -11.14
N ASN A 383 -32.66 -2.15 -10.56
CA ASN A 383 -32.95 -1.37 -9.35
C ASN A 383 -34.07 -0.36 -9.63
N GLU A 384 -33.97 0.43 -10.71
CA GLU A 384 -35.02 1.37 -11.11
C GLU A 384 -36.37 0.65 -11.34
N GLN A 385 -36.36 -0.50 -12.02
CA GLN A 385 -37.58 -1.29 -12.22
C GLN A 385 -38.17 -1.79 -10.90
N ARG A 386 -37.32 -2.13 -9.92
CA ARG A 386 -37.77 -2.56 -8.59
C ARG A 386 -38.37 -1.42 -7.79
N ASP A 387 -37.73 -0.26 -7.79
CA ASP A 387 -38.21 0.94 -7.12
C ASP A 387 -39.54 1.42 -7.72
N ASN A 388 -39.70 1.27 -9.04
CA ASN A 388 -40.93 1.57 -9.77
C ASN A 388 -41.98 0.44 -9.74
N GLY A 389 -41.70 -0.70 -9.09
CA GLY A 389 -42.63 -1.84 -9.00
C GLY A 389 -42.91 -2.58 -10.32
N THR A 390 -42.07 -2.41 -11.35
CA THR A 390 -42.23 -2.99 -12.70
C THR A 390 -41.27 -4.15 -13.00
N PHE A 391 -40.52 -4.62 -12.00
CA PHE A 391 -39.51 -5.66 -12.19
C PHE A 391 -40.12 -7.01 -12.60
N PRO A 392 -39.64 -7.66 -13.69
CA PRO A 392 -40.26 -8.86 -14.26
C PRO A 392 -39.87 -10.17 -13.56
N GLY A 393 -38.98 -10.13 -12.55
CA GLY A 393 -38.46 -11.32 -11.87
C GLY A 393 -39.17 -11.64 -10.55
N PRO A 394 -39.13 -12.91 -10.10
CA PRO A 394 -39.75 -13.33 -8.83
C PRO A 394 -38.90 -12.87 -7.63
N LEU A 395 -39.34 -11.84 -6.93
CA LEU A 395 -38.68 -11.27 -5.73
C LEU A 395 -39.26 -11.76 -4.40
#